data_AF-A0A914SCC7-F1
#
_entry.id   AF-A0A914SCC7-F1
#
_cell.length_a   1.000
_cell.length_b   1.000
_cell.length_c   1.000
_cell.angle_alpha   90.00
_cell.angle_beta   90.00
_cell.angle_gamma   90.00
#
_symmetry.space_group_name_H-M   'P 1'
#
loop_
_entity.id
_entity.type
_entity.pdbx_description
1 polymer ?
#
loop_
_entity_poly.entity_id
_entity_poly.type
_entity_poly.pdbx_seq_one_letter_code
_entity_poly.pdbx_strand_id
1 'polypeptide(L)'
;TYKNASRLFSVKYSNGDEASGWVASDVFKFSGFNISRAEFGLAEEVNKHVGFEPIDGYFGVGWPTFDVDGMTPPIWNITNEMDQQMFTIWLDRHPGFLEYGSNGGQITIGGLDVQNCDANYNWIPLNTVAEWEFKLDSFSISSYTDGKTVAAISDVGKSFIGAPYWALNKIEKFTYASYDLEQDI
;
A
#
# COMPACT_ATOMS: atom_id res chain seq x y z
N THR A 1 -2.83 -22.87 15.13
CA THR A 1 -1.76 -23.75 14.56
C THR A 1 -0.40 -23.06 14.68
N TYR A 2 -0.29 -22.20 15.70
CA TYR A 2 0.78 -21.26 15.94
C TYR A 2 2.16 -21.92 16.11
N LYS A 3 3.17 -21.27 15.54
CA LYS A 3 4.58 -21.55 15.76
C LYS A 3 5.35 -20.25 15.83
N ASN A 4 6.09 -20.03 16.91
CA ASN A 4 7.06 -18.95 17.00
C ASN A 4 8.32 -19.34 16.21
N ALA A 5 8.81 -18.47 15.34
CA ALA A 5 10.01 -18.71 14.53
C ALA A 5 11.33 -18.40 15.28
N SER A 6 11.25 -17.93 16.52
CA SER A 6 12.39 -17.58 17.38
C SER A 6 13.38 -16.61 16.74
N ARG A 7 12.88 -15.75 15.84
CA ARG A 7 13.61 -14.63 15.22
C ARG A 7 12.80 -13.36 15.42
N LEU A 8 13.51 -12.25 15.58
CA LEU A 8 12.90 -10.93 15.72
C LEU A 8 12.44 -10.40 14.37
N PHE A 9 11.48 -9.49 14.38
CA PHE A 9 11.24 -8.57 13.28
C PHE A 9 11.28 -7.12 13.76
N SER A 10 11.66 -6.22 12.86
CA SER A 10 11.57 -4.79 13.07
C SER A 10 11.26 -4.10 11.75
N VAL A 11 10.31 -3.16 11.77
CA VAL A 11 9.93 -2.38 10.59
C VAL A 11 9.84 -0.91 10.96
N LYS A 12 10.32 -0.05 10.05
CA LYS A 12 10.19 1.40 10.10
C LYS A 12 9.46 1.87 8.86
N TYR A 13 8.39 2.61 9.06
CA TYR A 13 7.58 3.20 8.01
C TYR A 13 8.06 4.63 7.73
N SER A 14 7.83 5.10 6.51
CA SER A 14 8.28 6.43 6.06
C SER A 14 7.63 7.59 6.82
N ASN A 15 6.45 7.38 7.41
CA ASN A 15 5.79 8.35 8.29
C ASN A 15 6.39 8.41 9.71
N GLY A 16 7.48 7.69 9.97
CA GLY A 16 8.11 7.59 11.29
C GLY A 16 7.49 6.55 12.21
N ASP A 17 6.51 5.76 11.72
CA ASP A 17 5.98 4.65 12.48
C ASP A 17 6.98 3.50 12.58
N GLU A 18 6.97 2.83 13.73
CA GLU A 18 7.87 1.71 13.98
C GLU A 18 7.11 0.61 14.72
N ALA A 19 7.38 -0.63 14.34
CA ALA A 19 6.89 -1.81 15.04
C ALA A 19 8.01 -2.86 15.16
N SER A 20 8.05 -3.56 16.28
CA SER A 20 9.01 -4.65 16.51
C SER A 20 8.43 -5.75 17.39
N GLY A 21 9.02 -6.94 17.30
CA GLY A 21 8.60 -8.11 18.06
C GLY A 21 9.16 -9.38 17.46
N TRP A 22 8.33 -10.42 17.36
CA TRP A 22 8.75 -11.76 16.90
C TRP A 22 8.11 -12.15 15.59
N VAL A 23 8.85 -12.89 14.76
CA VAL A 23 8.22 -13.59 13.65
C VAL A 23 7.49 -14.83 14.17
N ALA A 24 6.23 -14.93 13.80
CA ALA A 24 5.40 -16.08 14.04
C ALA A 24 4.89 -16.67 12.72
N SER A 25 4.36 -17.88 12.79
CA SER A 25 3.59 -18.46 11.70
C SER A 25 2.35 -19.16 12.21
N ASP A 26 1.28 -19.09 11.43
CA ASP A 26 0.03 -19.80 11.70
C ASP A 26 -0.70 -20.07 10.37
N VAL A 27 -1.85 -20.73 10.45
CA VAL A 27 -2.82 -20.82 9.37
C VAL A 27 -3.49 -19.46 9.23
N PHE A 28 -3.50 -18.92 8.01
CA PHE A 28 -4.09 -17.63 7.70
C PHE A 28 -5.20 -17.78 6.67
N LYS A 29 -6.40 -17.28 7.00
CA LYS A 29 -7.58 -17.36 6.15
C LYS A 29 -8.08 -15.96 5.81
N PHE A 30 -8.27 -15.69 4.52
CA PHE A 30 -8.77 -14.42 4.03
C PHE A 30 -9.39 -14.61 2.65
N SER A 31 -10.48 -13.89 2.35
CA SER A 31 -11.15 -13.94 1.04
C SER A 31 -11.41 -15.35 0.49
N GLY A 32 -11.74 -16.31 1.36
CA GLY A 32 -11.95 -17.72 1.00
C GLY A 32 -10.68 -18.56 0.81
N PHE A 33 -9.50 -17.95 0.75
CA PHE A 33 -8.21 -18.63 0.70
C PHE A 33 -7.77 -19.12 2.07
N ASN A 34 -6.94 -20.17 2.07
CA ASN A 34 -6.41 -20.79 3.28
C ASN A 34 -4.92 -21.09 3.14
N ILE A 35 -4.08 -20.22 3.70
CA ILE A 35 -2.64 -20.42 3.74
C ILE A 35 -2.30 -21.31 4.92
N SER A 36 -1.76 -22.50 4.66
CA SER A 36 -1.43 -23.48 5.69
C SER A 36 -0.33 -23.03 6.66
N ARG A 37 0.56 -22.14 6.21
CA ARG A 37 1.64 -21.53 7.00
C ARG A 37 1.98 -20.16 6.44
N ALA A 38 1.38 -19.10 6.98
CA ALA A 38 1.78 -17.72 6.70
C ALA A 38 2.73 -17.25 7.81
N GLU A 39 3.85 -16.62 7.44
CA GLU A 39 4.70 -15.89 8.39
C GLU A 39 4.18 -14.45 8.56
N PHE A 40 4.26 -13.93 9.78
CA PHE A 40 3.86 -12.56 10.10
C PHE A 40 4.64 -12.03 11.32
N GLY A 41 4.75 -10.71 11.42
CA GLY A 41 5.31 -10.03 12.59
C GLY A 41 4.26 -9.96 13.71
N LEU A 42 4.55 -10.58 14.85
CA LEU A 42 3.79 -10.44 16.09
C LEU A 42 4.38 -9.28 16.90
N ALA A 43 3.80 -8.08 16.73
CA ALA A 43 4.29 -6.88 17.36
C ALA A 43 4.16 -6.95 18.89
N GLU A 44 5.27 -6.69 19.60
CA GLU A 44 5.30 -6.45 21.05
C GLU A 44 5.42 -4.96 21.36
N GLU A 45 6.08 -4.22 20.47
CA GLU A 45 6.21 -2.77 20.53
C GLU A 45 5.67 -2.15 19.24
N VAL A 46 4.80 -1.17 19.40
CA VAL A 46 4.33 -0.28 18.33
C VAL A 46 4.45 1.15 18.82
N ASN A 47 4.84 2.07 17.95
CA ASN A 47 4.83 3.48 18.32
C ASN A 47 3.38 3.97 18.58
N LYS A 48 3.26 5.13 19.23
CA LYS A 48 1.97 5.63 19.71
C LYS A 48 0.97 5.95 18.58
N HIS A 49 1.43 6.26 17.37
CA HIS A 49 0.54 6.60 16.25
C HIS A 49 -0.24 5.38 15.76
N VAL A 50 0.43 4.24 15.55
CA VAL A 50 -0.21 2.97 15.15
C VAL A 50 -1.29 2.56 16.15
N GLY A 51 -1.06 2.78 17.45
CA GLY A 51 -2.02 2.45 18.50
C GLY A 51 -3.32 3.28 18.52
N PHE A 52 -3.42 4.36 17.76
CA PHE A 52 -4.65 5.18 17.63
C PHE A 52 -5.41 4.97 16.32
N GLU A 53 -4.82 4.28 15.36
CA GLU A 53 -5.49 3.95 14.12
C GLU A 53 -6.61 2.93 14.37
N PRO A 54 -7.73 2.99 13.64
CA PRO A 54 -8.84 2.04 13.78
C PRO A 54 -8.54 0.68 13.12
N ILE A 55 -7.29 0.20 13.25
CA ILE A 55 -6.80 -1.06 12.68
C ILE A 55 -5.96 -1.82 13.71
N ASP A 56 -5.96 -3.15 13.62
CA ASP A 56 -5.14 -4.01 14.49
C ASP A 56 -3.73 -4.27 13.92
N GLY A 57 -3.51 -3.94 12.65
CA GLY A 57 -2.22 -4.15 11.98
C GLY A 57 -2.29 -3.99 10.46
N TYR A 58 -1.17 -4.27 9.80
CA TYR A 58 -1.01 -4.10 8.35
C TYR A 58 -1.00 -5.43 7.60
N PHE A 59 -1.65 -5.45 6.44
CA PHE A 59 -1.59 -6.56 5.49
C PHE A 59 -0.78 -6.14 4.26
N GLY A 60 0.48 -6.56 4.21
CA GLY A 60 1.38 -6.22 3.11
C GLY A 60 1.00 -6.89 1.78
N VAL A 61 0.88 -6.10 0.72
CA VAL A 61 0.67 -6.56 -0.67
C VAL A 61 1.82 -6.18 -1.61
N GLY A 62 2.94 -5.71 -1.06
CA GLY A 62 4.16 -5.42 -1.80
C GLY A 62 4.85 -6.67 -2.34
N TRP A 63 5.88 -6.51 -3.16
CA TRP A 63 6.71 -7.61 -3.63
C TRP A 63 7.40 -8.33 -2.45
N PRO A 64 7.75 -9.62 -2.59
CA PRO A 64 8.52 -10.35 -1.60
C PRO A 64 9.99 -9.93 -1.73
N THR A 65 10.29 -8.68 -1.38
CA THR A 65 11.64 -8.17 -1.21
C THR A 65 12.16 -8.55 0.18
N PHE A 66 13.46 -8.38 0.41
CA PHE A 66 14.10 -8.71 1.70
C PHE A 66 13.69 -7.76 2.86
N ASP A 67 12.72 -6.86 2.65
CA ASP A 67 12.56 -5.63 3.46
C ASP A 67 11.95 -5.84 4.84
N VAL A 68 11.23 -6.95 5.10
CA VAL A 68 10.79 -7.31 6.45
C VAL A 68 11.32 -8.69 6.82
N ASP A 69 12.63 -8.75 7.01
CA ASP A 69 13.35 -9.93 7.48
C ASP A 69 13.07 -11.20 6.65
N GLY A 70 12.90 -11.05 5.33
CA GLY A 70 12.66 -12.15 4.39
C GLY A 70 11.31 -12.86 4.54
N MET A 71 10.33 -12.29 5.25
CA MET A 71 8.97 -12.82 5.26
C MET A 71 8.31 -12.67 3.88
N THR A 72 7.59 -13.70 3.44
CA THR A 72 6.80 -13.66 2.20
C THR A 72 5.42 -13.06 2.50
N PRO A 73 5.01 -11.96 1.87
CA PRO A 73 3.69 -11.38 2.12
C PRO A 73 2.58 -12.38 1.76
N PRO A 74 1.48 -12.46 2.54
CA PRO A 74 0.51 -13.55 2.40
C PRO A 74 -0.11 -13.68 1.01
N ILE A 75 -0.28 -12.58 0.27
CA ILE A 75 -0.85 -12.59 -1.08
C ILE A 75 -0.02 -13.42 -2.08
N TRP A 76 1.29 -13.54 -1.87
CA TRP A 76 2.18 -14.35 -2.73
C TRP A 76 2.06 -15.85 -2.48
N ASN A 77 1.62 -16.25 -1.28
CA ASN A 77 1.45 -17.67 -0.95
C ASN A 77 0.27 -18.31 -1.69
N ILE A 78 -0.65 -17.49 -2.21
CA ILE A 78 -1.88 -17.95 -2.88
C ILE A 78 -1.89 -17.67 -4.39
N THR A 79 -0.80 -17.16 -4.97
CA THR A 79 -0.75 -16.76 -6.39
C THR A 79 -1.15 -17.89 -7.35
N ASN A 80 -0.83 -19.15 -7.03
CA ASN A 80 -1.21 -20.31 -7.86
C ASN A 80 -2.66 -20.78 -7.65
N GLU A 81 -3.33 -20.29 -6.61
CA GLU A 81 -4.74 -20.60 -6.31
C GLU A 81 -5.69 -19.53 -6.87
N MET A 82 -5.16 -18.40 -7.33
CA MET A 82 -5.94 -17.32 -7.94
C MET A 82 -6.36 -17.67 -9.38
N ASP A 83 -7.59 -17.29 -9.75
CA ASP A 83 -8.06 -17.41 -11.15
C ASP A 83 -7.20 -16.57 -12.11
N GLN A 84 -6.82 -15.36 -11.68
CA GLN A 84 -5.85 -14.49 -12.34
C GLN A 84 -4.83 -14.02 -11.31
N GLN A 85 -3.54 -14.03 -11.65
CA GLN A 85 -2.45 -13.64 -10.74
C GLN A 85 -2.37 -12.12 -10.53
N MET A 86 -3.44 -11.54 -10.01
CA MET A 86 -3.60 -10.11 -9.80
C MET A 86 -4.64 -9.82 -8.71
N PHE A 87 -4.63 -8.59 -8.25
CA PHE A 87 -5.67 -8.04 -7.39
C PHE A 87 -6.00 -6.62 -7.84
N THR A 88 -7.20 -6.16 -7.53
CA THR A 88 -7.62 -4.77 -7.74
C THR A 88 -8.11 -4.18 -6.44
N ILE A 89 -7.80 -2.90 -6.23
CA ILE A 89 -8.22 -2.15 -5.06
C ILE A 89 -9.07 -0.99 -5.55
N TRP A 90 -10.33 -0.99 -5.15
CA TRP A 90 -11.23 0.12 -5.32
C TRP A 90 -11.43 0.81 -3.97
N LEU A 91 -11.22 2.12 -3.92
CA LEU A 91 -11.45 2.94 -2.74
C LEU A 91 -12.64 3.85 -3.03
N ASP A 92 -13.66 3.80 -2.18
CA ASP A 92 -14.85 4.62 -2.36
C ASP A 92 -14.56 6.08 -1.98
N ARG A 93 -15.16 7.02 -2.71
CA ARG A 93 -14.90 8.45 -2.52
C ARG A 93 -15.92 9.06 -1.57
N HIS A 94 -15.47 9.32 -0.35
CA HIS A 94 -16.28 9.98 0.68
C HIS A 94 -15.71 11.36 1.02
N PRO A 95 -16.52 12.44 0.98
CA PRO A 95 -16.07 13.78 1.33
C PRO A 95 -15.89 14.02 2.84
N GLY A 96 -16.11 12.99 3.68
CA GLY A 96 -16.01 13.07 5.12
C GLY A 96 -15.77 11.71 5.77
N PHE A 97 -15.80 11.68 7.10
CA PHE A 97 -15.63 10.44 7.86
C PHE A 97 -16.77 9.46 7.57
N LEU A 98 -16.40 8.21 7.32
CA LEU A 98 -17.33 7.11 7.25
C LEU A 98 -17.71 6.65 8.66
N GLU A 99 -18.97 6.27 8.83
CA GLU A 99 -19.37 5.50 10.02
C GLU A 99 -18.71 4.12 9.96
N TYR A 100 -18.27 3.62 11.12
CA TYR A 100 -17.69 2.29 11.23
C TYR A 100 -18.66 1.23 10.68
N GLY A 101 -18.17 0.39 9.77
CA GLY A 101 -18.98 -0.63 9.07
C GLY A 101 -19.63 -0.15 7.77
N SER A 102 -19.49 1.12 7.39
CA SER A 102 -19.84 1.59 6.04
C SER A 102 -18.92 0.98 4.98
N ASN A 103 -19.40 0.88 3.74
CA ASN A 103 -18.54 0.48 2.63
C ASN A 103 -17.55 1.61 2.31
N GLY A 104 -16.27 1.37 2.56
CA GLY A 104 -15.17 2.30 2.22
C GLY A 104 -14.38 1.90 0.99
N GLY A 105 -14.67 0.75 0.39
CA GLY A 105 -13.88 0.19 -0.70
C GLY A 105 -13.93 -1.33 -0.76
N GLN A 106 -13.23 -1.88 -1.75
CA GLN A 106 -13.15 -3.32 -2.00
C GLN A 106 -11.78 -3.72 -2.52
N ILE A 107 -11.27 -4.84 -2.03
CA ILE A 107 -10.12 -5.54 -2.59
C ILE A 107 -10.63 -6.82 -3.26
N THR A 108 -10.47 -6.91 -4.58
CA THR A 108 -10.76 -8.12 -5.35
C THR A 108 -9.45 -8.87 -5.57
N ILE A 109 -9.39 -10.12 -5.11
CA ILE A 109 -8.23 -10.99 -5.28
C ILE A 109 -8.56 -12.02 -6.35
N GLY A 110 -7.64 -12.25 -7.29
CA GLY A 110 -7.83 -13.24 -8.35
C GLY A 110 -8.44 -12.69 -9.63
N GLY A 111 -8.54 -11.36 -9.77
CA GLY A 111 -9.10 -10.76 -10.97
C GLY A 111 -9.35 -9.26 -10.84
N LEU A 112 -10.02 -8.72 -11.86
CA LEU A 112 -10.48 -7.34 -11.91
C LEU A 112 -11.81 -7.15 -11.19
N ASP A 113 -11.97 -6.01 -10.51
CA ASP A 113 -13.27 -5.54 -10.07
C ASP A 113 -14.07 -4.96 -11.24
N VAL A 114 -14.94 -5.78 -11.83
CA VAL A 114 -15.81 -5.39 -12.94
C VAL A 114 -17.06 -4.60 -12.53
N GLN A 115 -17.29 -4.44 -11.22
CA GLN A 115 -18.46 -3.74 -10.69
C GLN A 115 -18.14 -2.27 -10.40
N ASN A 116 -16.99 -2.02 -9.78
CA ASN A 116 -16.62 -0.70 -9.27
C ASN A 116 -15.57 0.03 -10.13
N CYS A 117 -14.81 -0.69 -10.96
CA CYS A 117 -13.81 -0.09 -11.86
C CYS A 117 -14.32 0.06 -13.30
N ASP A 118 -13.75 1.03 -14.03
CA ASP A 118 -14.00 1.19 -15.46
C ASP A 118 -13.49 -0.03 -16.23
N ALA A 119 -14.22 -0.45 -17.26
CA ALA A 119 -13.81 -1.53 -18.15
C ALA A 119 -12.58 -1.17 -19.00
N ASN A 120 -12.29 0.13 -19.16
CA ASN A 120 -11.13 0.63 -19.89
C ASN A 120 -9.99 0.94 -18.92
N TYR A 121 -8.95 0.12 -18.94
CA TYR A 121 -7.73 0.31 -18.16
C TYR A 121 -6.50 0.16 -19.05
N ASN A 122 -5.40 0.79 -18.63
CA ASN A 122 -4.13 0.73 -19.32
C ASN A 122 -3.12 -0.01 -18.43
N TRP A 123 -2.46 -1.01 -19.01
CA TRP A 123 -1.34 -1.68 -18.36
C TRP A 123 -0.08 -0.85 -18.49
N ILE A 124 0.53 -0.53 -17.35
CA ILE A 124 1.84 0.12 -17.30
C ILE A 124 2.83 -0.91 -16.77
N PRO A 125 3.93 -1.18 -17.48
CA PRO A 125 4.95 -2.11 -16.98
C PRO A 125 5.63 -1.51 -15.74
N LEU A 126 5.95 -2.39 -14.78
CA LEU A 126 6.75 -2.00 -13.63
C LEU A 126 8.16 -1.59 -14.06
N ASN A 127 8.71 -0.60 -13.37
CA ASN A 127 10.09 -0.14 -13.56
C ASN A 127 11.08 -1.06 -12.81
N THR A 128 10.69 -1.54 -11.63
CA THR A 128 11.45 -2.51 -10.81
C THR A 128 10.52 -3.54 -10.20
N VAL A 129 11.04 -4.70 -9.77
CA VAL A 129 10.29 -5.76 -9.07
C VAL A 129 10.54 -5.74 -7.55
N ALA A 130 10.69 -4.53 -7.01
CA ALA A 130 10.85 -4.30 -5.58
C ALA A 130 9.61 -3.65 -4.95
N GLU A 131 8.94 -2.78 -5.72
CA GLU A 131 7.78 -2.02 -5.31
C GLU A 131 6.76 -2.01 -6.45
N TRP A 132 5.55 -1.51 -6.20
CA TRP A 132 4.58 -1.20 -7.27
C TRP A 132 4.96 0.09 -8.00
N GLU A 133 6.22 0.16 -8.45
CA GLU A 133 6.83 1.31 -9.10
C GLU A 133 6.70 1.23 -10.62
N PHE A 134 6.29 2.32 -11.25
CA PHE A 134 6.15 2.46 -12.69
C PHE A 134 6.63 3.85 -13.16
N LYS A 135 6.76 4.03 -14.48
CA LYS A 135 7.16 5.31 -15.07
C LYS A 135 5.95 6.19 -15.35
N LEU A 136 6.04 7.46 -14.97
CA LEU A 136 5.15 8.54 -15.38
C LEU A 136 5.86 9.44 -16.39
N ASP A 137 5.32 9.59 -17.58
CA ASP A 137 5.99 10.30 -18.68
C ASP A 137 6.01 11.82 -18.53
N SER A 138 4.97 12.38 -17.92
CA SER A 138 4.85 13.83 -17.74
C SER A 138 3.94 14.20 -16.58
N PHE A 139 4.15 15.41 -16.07
CA PHE A 139 3.28 16.05 -15.09
C PHE A 139 2.67 17.31 -15.72
N SER A 140 1.37 17.54 -15.51
CA SER A 140 0.69 18.74 -15.98
C SER A 140 -0.21 19.33 -14.90
N ILE A 141 -0.22 20.66 -14.81
CA ILE A 141 -1.15 21.42 -13.98
C ILE A 141 -1.50 22.76 -14.62
N SER A 142 -2.81 23.05 -14.74
CA SER A 142 -3.31 24.22 -15.45
C SER A 142 -2.71 24.32 -16.87
N SER A 143 -2.01 25.41 -17.20
CA SER A 143 -1.32 25.61 -18.49
C SER A 143 0.14 25.13 -18.51
N TYR A 144 0.65 24.55 -17.43
CA TYR A 144 2.01 24.03 -17.33
C TYR A 144 2.08 22.53 -17.56
N THR A 145 3.04 22.11 -18.37
CA THR A 145 3.40 20.70 -18.57
C THR A 145 4.92 20.56 -18.49
N ASP A 146 5.38 19.57 -17.73
CA ASP A 146 6.78 19.12 -17.69
C ASP A 146 6.86 17.69 -18.24
N GLY A 147 7.56 17.52 -19.36
CA GLY A 147 7.74 16.23 -20.05
C GLY A 147 8.85 15.36 -19.46
N LYS A 148 9.20 15.57 -18.19
CA LYS A 148 10.17 14.72 -17.49
C LYS A 148 9.52 13.42 -17.09
N THR A 149 10.08 12.32 -17.58
CA THR A 149 9.76 10.99 -17.06
C THR A 149 10.28 10.85 -15.63
N VAL A 150 9.42 10.43 -14.72
CA VAL A 150 9.76 10.13 -13.31
C VAL A 150 9.28 8.74 -12.92
N ALA A 151 9.89 8.17 -11.87
CA ALA A 151 9.34 7.00 -11.21
C ALA A 151 8.20 7.42 -10.28
N ALA A 152 7.18 6.56 -10.18
CA ALA A 152 6.06 6.71 -9.27
C ALA A 152 5.67 5.36 -8.69
N ILE A 153 5.24 5.35 -7.43
CA ILE A 153 4.83 4.15 -6.72
C ILE A 153 3.32 4.23 -6.49
N SER A 154 2.61 3.13 -6.75
CA SER A 154 1.24 2.97 -6.27
C SER A 154 1.28 2.40 -4.85
N ASP A 155 1.05 3.25 -3.86
CA ASP A 155 1.07 2.89 -2.43
C ASP A 155 -0.33 3.10 -1.83
N VAL A 156 -1.01 2.00 -1.51
CA VAL A 156 -2.34 2.01 -0.87
C VAL A 156 -2.29 2.27 0.64
N GLY A 157 -1.09 2.27 1.23
CA GLY A 157 -0.87 2.64 2.63
C GLY A 157 -0.71 4.15 2.84
N LYS A 158 -0.64 4.95 1.76
CA LYS A 158 -0.49 6.42 1.81
C LYS A 158 -1.77 7.11 1.38
N SER A 159 -2.23 8.04 2.22
CA SER A 159 -3.44 8.83 1.95
C SER A 159 -3.22 10.01 0.99
N PHE A 160 -1.99 10.54 0.91
CA PHE A 160 -1.65 11.68 0.07
C PHE A 160 -0.79 11.28 -1.12
N ILE A 161 -0.91 12.06 -2.21
CA ILE A 161 -0.01 11.95 -3.36
C ILE A 161 1.27 12.71 -3.04
N GLY A 162 2.38 11.99 -2.88
CA GLY A 162 3.71 12.58 -2.80
C GLY A 162 4.19 13.06 -4.17
N ALA A 163 4.93 14.17 -4.19
CA ALA A 163 5.52 14.72 -5.42
C ALA A 163 6.90 15.33 -5.15
N PRO A 164 7.82 15.31 -6.13
CA PRO A 164 9.12 15.96 -5.97
C PRO A 164 8.96 17.49 -5.87
N TYR A 165 9.89 18.15 -5.17
CA TYR A 165 9.85 19.61 -4.93
C TYR A 165 9.64 20.45 -6.19
N TRP A 166 10.21 20.05 -7.34
CA TRP A 166 10.01 20.80 -8.57
C TRP A 166 8.56 20.79 -9.05
N ALA A 167 7.80 19.71 -8.80
CA ALA A 167 6.39 19.61 -9.13
C ALA A 167 5.56 20.36 -8.09
N LEU A 168 5.87 20.20 -6.80
CA LEU A 168 5.20 20.93 -5.70
C LEU A 168 5.27 22.45 -5.89
N ASN A 169 6.44 22.99 -6.26
CA ASN A 169 6.61 24.42 -6.55
C ASN A 169 5.72 24.90 -7.71
N LYS A 170 5.41 24.03 -8.67
CA LYS A 170 4.48 24.36 -9.78
C LYS A 170 3.05 24.26 -9.31
N ILE A 171 2.72 23.27 -8.48
CA ILE A 171 1.40 23.14 -7.87
C ILE A 171 1.08 24.41 -7.08
N GLU A 172 1.92 24.77 -6.10
CA GLU A 172 1.79 25.99 -5.30
C GLU A 172 1.54 27.23 -6.17
N LYS A 173 2.38 27.42 -7.20
CA LYS A 173 2.29 28.56 -8.11
C LYS A 173 0.96 28.61 -8.89
N PHE A 174 0.47 27.48 -9.38
CA PHE A 174 -0.69 27.45 -10.29
C PHE A 174 -2.03 27.25 -9.57
N THR A 175 -2.03 26.73 -8.35
CA THR A 175 -3.23 26.60 -7.51
C THR A 175 -3.37 27.76 -6.52
N TYR A 176 -2.34 28.58 -6.34
CA TYR A 176 -2.23 29.57 -5.27
C TYR A 176 -2.35 28.96 -3.87
N ALA A 177 -2.06 27.67 -3.74
CA ALA A 177 -1.91 27.02 -2.45
C ALA A 177 -0.65 27.54 -1.74
N SER A 178 -0.58 27.36 -0.43
CA SER A 178 0.64 27.60 0.36
C SER A 178 1.17 26.26 0.84
N TYR A 179 2.49 26.12 0.87
CA TYR A 179 3.12 24.96 1.48
C TYR A 179 2.96 25.00 3.00
N ASP A 180 2.58 23.87 3.59
CA ASP A 180 2.48 23.69 5.04
C ASP A 180 3.55 22.71 5.51
N LEU A 181 4.59 23.24 6.17
CA LEU A 181 5.70 22.46 6.72
C LEU A 181 5.25 21.52 7.85
N GLU A 182 4.16 21.84 8.55
CA GLU A 182 3.66 21.00 9.66
C GLU A 182 2.91 19.76 9.16
N GLN A 183 2.50 19.77 7.89
CA GLN A 183 1.76 18.67 7.24
C GLN A 183 2.60 17.94 6.18
N ASP A 184 3.91 18.20 6.13
CA ASP A 184 4.84 17.48 5.26
C ASP A 184 5.12 16.09 5.85
N ILE A 185 4.84 15.02 5.08
CA ILE A 185 4.83 13.61 5.54
C ILE A 185 5.74 12.68 4.74
#